data_AF-A0A1Y6C485-F1
#
_entry.id   AF-A0A1Y6C485-F1
#
_cell.length_a   1.000
_cell.length_b   1.000
_cell.length_c   1.000
_cell.angle_alpha   90.00
_cell.angle_beta   90.00
_cell.angle_gamma   90.00
#
_symmetry.space_group_name_H-M   'P 1'
#
loop_
_entity.id
_entity.type
_entity.pdbx_description
1 polymer ?
#
loop_
_entity_poly.entity_id
_entity_poly.type
_entity_poly.pdbx_seq_one_letter_code
_entity_poly.pdbx_strand_id
1 'polypeptide(L)'
;MVSHVGIASAYTHRRLILNGVFHMGISFDSALGVHESALRLRAHRAGMLASNLANADTPNYKAKDINFKKALAARIDDNSADLAMSSTRSGHINMNSAGVGFTEALYRVPNQPSIDGNSVEEQVEHAEFMKNNLEFQASFTFLNSKFKGLTKAIKGE
;
A
#
# COMPACT_ATOMS: atom_id res chain seq x y z
N MET A 1 -54.98 -56.85 -17.34
CA MET A 1 -53.91 -57.85 -17.15
C MET A 1 -52.59 -57.10 -17.27
N VAL A 2 -51.72 -56.88 -16.29
CA VAL A 2 -51.55 -57.33 -14.90
C VAL A 2 -50.77 -56.21 -14.18
N SER A 3 -51.05 -56.03 -12.88
CA SER A 3 -50.39 -55.18 -11.88
C SER A 3 -48.88 -55.41 -11.68
N HIS A 4 -48.23 -54.54 -10.89
CA HIS A 4 -47.13 -54.72 -9.89
C HIS A 4 -46.36 -53.36 -9.81
N VAL A 5 -46.63 -52.43 -8.89
CA VAL A 5 -46.27 -52.31 -7.45
C VAL A 5 -44.77 -52.44 -7.13
N GLY A 6 -44.21 -51.41 -6.50
CA GLY A 6 -42.85 -51.36 -5.88
C GLY A 6 -42.40 -49.90 -5.63
N ILE A 7 -42.93 -49.18 -4.63
CA ILE A 7 -42.45 -49.02 -3.22
C ILE A 7 -41.17 -48.17 -3.07
N ALA A 8 -41.28 -47.24 -2.13
CA ALA A 8 -40.35 -46.21 -1.65
C ALA A 8 -38.93 -46.66 -1.27
N SER A 9 -38.01 -45.68 -1.22
CA SER A 9 -37.04 -45.42 -0.15
C SER A 9 -35.70 -44.93 -0.70
N ALA A 10 -35.30 -43.71 -0.32
CA ALA A 10 -34.12 -43.52 0.53
C ALA A 10 -33.72 -42.04 0.59
N TYR A 11 -33.89 -41.48 1.78
CA TYR A 11 -33.18 -40.31 2.27
C TYR A 11 -31.69 -40.42 1.92
N THR A 12 -31.18 -39.47 1.13
CA THR A 12 -29.73 -39.28 1.00
C THR A 12 -29.36 -37.97 1.68
N HIS A 13 -28.81 -38.13 2.87
CA HIS A 13 -28.14 -37.11 3.67
C HIS A 13 -27.17 -36.27 2.82
N ARG A 14 -27.39 -34.96 2.72
CA ARG A 14 -26.29 -34.03 2.44
C ARG A 14 -25.98 -33.24 3.70
N ARG A 15 -24.95 -33.74 4.38
CA ARG A 15 -24.32 -33.18 5.59
C ARG A 15 -24.21 -31.66 5.51
N LEU A 16 -24.72 -31.03 6.56
CA LEU A 16 -24.29 -29.73 7.07
C LEU A 16 -22.76 -29.75 7.18
N ILE A 17 -22.04 -28.99 6.36
CA ILE A 17 -20.63 -28.68 6.62
C ILE A 17 -20.60 -27.28 7.24
N LEU A 18 -20.61 -27.31 8.56
CA LEU A 18 -20.25 -26.20 9.43
C LEU A 18 -18.76 -25.90 9.22
N ASN A 19 -18.41 -25.10 8.21
CA ASN A 19 -17.05 -24.55 8.12
C ASN A 19 -16.96 -23.26 8.94
N GLY A 20 -17.14 -23.43 10.25
CA GLY A 20 -16.54 -22.55 11.23
C GLY A 20 -15.06 -22.87 11.31
N VAL A 21 -14.25 -22.18 10.51
CA VAL A 21 -12.86 -21.92 10.88
C VAL A 21 -12.72 -20.40 10.92
N PHE A 22 -13.11 -19.85 12.07
CA PHE A 22 -12.60 -18.56 12.50
C PHE A 22 -11.08 -18.73 12.62
N HIS A 23 -10.34 -18.41 11.56
CA HIS A 23 -8.93 -18.12 11.66
C HIS A 23 -8.80 -16.79 12.40
N MET A 24 -9.00 -16.83 13.71
CA MET A 24 -8.62 -15.77 14.64
C MET A 24 -7.14 -15.94 15.00
N GLY A 25 -6.32 -16.20 13.97
CA GLY A 25 -4.89 -15.98 14.06
C GLY A 25 -4.70 -14.48 13.95
N ILE A 26 -4.02 -13.89 14.92
CA ILE A 26 -3.66 -12.47 14.91
C ILE A 26 -2.99 -12.19 13.56
N SER A 27 -3.71 -11.57 12.62
CA SER A 27 -3.15 -11.19 11.34
C SER A 27 -2.11 -10.12 11.65
N PHE A 28 -0.83 -10.48 11.52
CA PHE A 28 0.28 -9.55 11.73
C PHE A 28 0.11 -8.27 10.89
N ASP A 29 -0.52 -8.40 9.72
CA ASP A 29 -0.92 -7.29 8.86
C ASP A 29 -1.88 -6.31 9.55
N SER A 30 -2.93 -6.80 10.21
CA SER A 30 -3.85 -5.98 11.00
C SER A 30 -3.23 -5.47 12.31
N ALA A 31 -2.27 -6.21 12.90
CA ALA A 31 -1.62 -5.84 14.16
C ALA A 31 -0.53 -4.75 13.99
N LEU A 32 0.18 -4.74 12.86
CA LEU A 32 1.13 -3.71 12.47
C LEU A 32 0.44 -2.50 11.82
N GLY A 33 -0.72 -2.75 11.19
CA GLY A 33 -1.60 -1.75 10.61
C GLY A 33 -0.88 -0.84 9.61
N VAL A 34 -1.28 0.43 9.60
CA VAL A 34 -0.77 1.48 8.71
C VAL A 34 0.73 1.76 8.78
N HIS A 35 1.42 1.32 9.84
CA HIS A 35 2.80 1.76 10.11
C HIS A 35 3.80 1.16 9.12
N GLU A 36 3.57 -0.07 8.68
CA GLU A 36 4.43 -0.77 7.70
C GLU A 36 4.34 -0.09 6.32
N SER A 37 3.12 0.14 5.85
CA SER A 37 2.86 0.87 4.60
C SER A 37 3.37 2.32 4.67
N ALA A 38 3.19 3.00 5.81
CA ALA A 38 3.70 4.34 6.03
C ALA A 38 5.23 4.39 6.01
N LEU A 39 5.91 3.41 6.59
CA LEU A 39 7.37 3.31 6.58
C LEU A 39 7.92 3.12 5.16
N ARG A 40 7.30 2.21 4.40
CA ARG A 40 7.64 1.98 2.98
C ARG A 40 7.45 3.23 2.13
N LEU A 41 6.35 3.95 2.34
CA LEU A 41 6.05 5.18 1.61
C LEU A 41 7.06 6.29 1.94
N ARG A 42 7.49 6.40 3.19
CA ARG A 42 8.55 7.35 3.60
C ARG A 42 9.92 7.00 3.03
N ALA A 43 10.27 5.71 2.97
CA ALA A 43 11.49 5.27 2.31
C ALA A 43 11.47 5.62 0.81
N HIS A 44 10.33 5.40 0.15
CA HIS A 44 10.16 5.77 -1.25
C HIS A 44 10.25 7.29 -1.47
N ARG A 45 9.62 8.09 -0.60
CA ARG A 45 9.71 9.56 -0.63
C ARG A 45 11.15 10.04 -0.44
N ALA A 46 11.91 9.43 0.46
CA ALA A 46 13.33 9.77 0.65
C ALA A 46 14.13 9.60 -0.66
N GLY A 47 13.87 8.53 -1.41
CA GLY A 47 14.49 8.30 -2.71
C GLY A 47 14.13 9.37 -3.76
N MET A 48 12.88 9.82 -3.80
CA MET A 48 12.46 10.89 -4.71
C MET A 48 13.07 12.25 -4.34
N LEU A 49 13.08 12.60 -3.05
CA LEU A 49 13.71 13.83 -2.56
C LEU A 49 15.23 13.82 -2.82
N ALA A 50 15.88 12.68 -2.62
CA ALA A 50 17.30 12.50 -2.96
C ALA A 50 17.55 12.64 -4.46
N SER A 51 16.66 12.08 -5.30
CA SER A 51 16.73 12.26 -6.75
C SER A 51 16.55 13.72 -7.17
N ASN A 52 15.64 14.46 -6.54
CA ASN A 52 15.48 15.89 -6.81
C ASN A 52 16.74 16.66 -6.44
N LEU A 53 17.30 16.41 -5.25
CA LEU A 53 18.51 17.06 -4.78
C LEU A 53 19.71 16.76 -5.68
N ALA A 54 19.87 15.51 -6.14
CA ALA A 54 20.94 15.13 -7.06
C ALA A 54 20.85 15.82 -8.43
N ASN A 55 19.63 16.22 -8.84
CA ASN A 55 19.38 16.93 -10.09
C ASN A 55 19.13 18.44 -9.89
N ALA A 56 19.49 19.00 -8.73
CA ALA A 56 19.30 20.42 -8.42
C ALA A 56 20.10 21.35 -9.35
N ASP A 57 21.19 20.87 -9.94
CA ASP A 57 21.99 21.64 -10.91
C ASP A 57 21.77 21.16 -12.36
N THR A 58 20.69 20.42 -12.63
CA THR A 58 20.39 19.90 -13.97
C THR A 58 19.39 20.82 -14.68
N PRO A 59 19.78 21.46 -15.81
CA PRO A 59 18.87 22.32 -16.58
C PRO A 59 17.61 21.58 -17.01
N ASN A 60 16.47 22.28 -17.03
CA ASN A 60 15.14 21.73 -17.37
C ASN A 60 14.62 20.58 -16.49
N TYR A 61 15.26 20.23 -15.37
CA TYR A 61 14.75 19.20 -14.48
C TYR A 61 13.45 19.62 -13.78
N LYS A 62 12.55 18.66 -13.56
CA LYS A 62 11.25 18.87 -12.90
C LYS A 62 11.14 18.03 -11.65
N ALA A 63 11.06 18.70 -10.50
CA ALA A 63 10.92 18.10 -9.19
C ALA A 63 9.61 17.32 -9.08
N LYS A 64 9.70 16.11 -8.51
CA LYS A 64 8.57 15.21 -8.29
C LYS A 64 8.42 14.91 -6.80
N ASP A 65 7.19 14.81 -6.32
CA ASP A 65 6.89 14.34 -4.97
C ASP A 65 5.56 13.57 -4.95
N ILE A 66 5.31 12.86 -3.88
CA ILE A 66 4.05 12.15 -3.64
C ILE A 66 3.23 12.85 -2.57
N ASN A 67 1.91 12.84 -2.74
CA ASN A 67 1.03 13.23 -1.66
C ASN A 67 0.92 12.09 -0.65
N PHE A 68 1.76 12.13 0.39
CA PHE A 68 1.85 11.08 1.41
C PHE A 68 0.48 10.69 1.98
N LYS A 69 -0.38 11.66 2.28
CA LYS A 69 -1.70 11.39 2.88
C LYS A 69 -2.59 10.60 1.92
N LYS A 70 -2.66 11.01 0.65
CA LYS A 70 -3.43 10.30 -0.37
C LYS A 70 -2.87 8.91 -0.62
N ALA A 71 -1.54 8.78 -0.66
CA ALA A 71 -0.88 7.51 -0.91
C ALA A 71 -1.04 6.52 0.24
N LEU A 72 -0.98 7.00 1.48
CA LEU A 72 -1.24 6.16 2.63
C LEU A 72 -2.72 5.77 2.70
N ALA A 73 -3.64 6.71 2.44
CA ALA A 73 -5.09 6.42 2.39
C ALA A 73 -5.40 5.34 1.34
N ALA A 74 -4.84 5.48 0.13
CA ALA A 74 -5.00 4.47 -0.91
C ALA A 74 -4.55 3.07 -0.46
N ARG A 75 -3.46 2.96 0.32
CA ARG A 75 -2.99 1.66 0.86
C ARG A 75 -3.80 1.12 2.02
N ILE A 76 -4.45 1.99 2.78
CA ILE A 76 -5.41 1.57 3.82
C ILE A 76 -6.66 0.99 3.16
N ASP A 77 -7.11 1.66 2.11
CA ASP A 77 -8.34 1.34 1.38
C ASP A 77 -8.15 0.13 0.43
N ASP A 78 -6.91 -0.15 -0.01
CA ASP A 78 -6.50 -1.27 -0.90
C ASP A 78 -6.71 -2.68 -0.30
N ASN A 79 -7.28 -2.80 0.91
CA ASN A 79 -7.92 -4.05 1.33
C ASN A 79 -9.21 -4.35 0.54
N SER A 80 -9.63 -3.45 -0.36
CA SER A 80 -10.76 -3.65 -1.26
C SER A 80 -10.50 -3.08 -2.66
N ALA A 81 -10.70 -3.95 -3.65
CA ALA A 81 -10.78 -3.67 -5.09
C ALA A 81 -9.44 -3.48 -5.82
N ASP A 82 -8.90 -4.64 -6.23
CA ASP A 82 -8.28 -4.84 -7.54
C ASP A 82 -8.93 -3.91 -8.59
N LEU A 83 -8.30 -2.78 -8.87
CA LEU A 83 -8.71 -1.85 -9.94
C LEU A 83 -8.38 -2.53 -11.27
N ALA A 84 -9.22 -3.50 -11.65
CA ALA A 84 -9.12 -4.21 -12.90
C ALA A 84 -9.27 -3.21 -14.06
N MET A 85 -8.16 -2.90 -14.72
CA MET A 85 -8.14 -2.08 -15.92
C MET A 85 -8.91 -2.81 -17.03
N SER A 86 -9.93 -2.17 -17.60
CA SER A 86 -10.67 -2.71 -18.74
C SER A 86 -9.85 -2.53 -20.02
N SER A 87 -9.43 -3.63 -20.63
CA SER A 87 -8.72 -3.60 -21.92
C SER A 87 -9.70 -3.30 -23.05
N THR A 88 -9.51 -2.17 -23.73
CA THR A 88 -10.37 -1.75 -24.85
C THR A 88 -10.04 -2.45 -26.16
N ARG A 89 -8.87 -3.11 -26.27
CA ARG A 89 -8.43 -3.83 -27.49
C ARG A 89 -7.54 -5.02 -27.14
N SER A 90 -7.66 -6.10 -27.90
CA SER A 90 -6.97 -7.39 -27.71
C SER A 90 -5.43 -7.37 -27.77
N GLY A 91 -4.80 -6.21 -27.89
CA GLY A 91 -3.34 -6.03 -27.84
C GLY A 91 -2.85 -5.05 -26.78
N HIS A 92 -3.73 -4.52 -25.93
CA HIS A 92 -3.30 -3.67 -24.82
C HIS A 92 -2.72 -4.55 -23.71
N ILE A 93 -1.51 -4.20 -23.26
CA ILE A 93 -0.89 -4.81 -22.08
C ILE A 93 -1.72 -4.37 -20.88
N ASN A 94 -2.49 -5.31 -20.31
CA ASN A 94 -3.08 -5.13 -18.99
C ASN A 94 -1.93 -5.12 -17.99
N MET A 95 -1.46 -3.92 -17.66
CA MET A 95 -0.54 -3.74 -16.56
C MET A 95 -1.36 -3.89 -15.28
N ASN A 96 -1.55 -5.15 -14.84
CA ASN A 96 -2.12 -5.41 -13.53
C ASN A 96 -1.13 -4.83 -12.52
N SER A 97 -1.38 -3.62 -12.04
CA SER A 97 -0.53 -2.96 -11.05
C SER A 97 -0.74 -3.58 -9.67
N ALA A 98 -0.60 -4.90 -9.58
CA ALA A 98 -0.35 -5.61 -8.31
C ALA A 98 1.07 -5.32 -7.78
N GLY A 99 1.85 -4.50 -8.48
CA GLY A 99 3.13 -3.98 -8.04
C GLY A 99 2.96 -2.63 -7.39
N VAL A 100 2.82 -2.61 -6.06
CA VAL A 100 3.14 -1.48 -5.18
C VAL A 100 2.77 -0.13 -5.81
N GLY A 101 1.47 0.16 -5.97
CA GLY A 101 0.98 1.44 -6.45
C GLY A 101 1.42 2.57 -5.52
N PHE A 102 2.61 3.12 -5.75
CA PHE A 102 2.96 4.43 -5.23
C PHE A 102 2.11 5.40 -6.04
N THR A 103 1.31 6.22 -5.37
CA THR A 103 0.50 7.26 -6.03
C THR A 103 1.35 7.99 -7.05
N GLU A 104 0.76 8.24 -8.22
CA GLU A 104 1.36 9.02 -9.30
C GLU A 104 2.16 10.19 -8.74
N ALA A 105 3.48 10.19 -9.00
CA ALA A 105 4.37 11.23 -8.54
C ALA A 105 3.94 12.54 -9.22
N LEU A 106 3.52 13.51 -8.42
CA LEU A 106 3.03 14.80 -8.90
C LEU A 106 4.23 15.73 -9.11
N TYR A 107 4.23 16.43 -10.24
CA TYR A 107 5.16 17.54 -10.44
C TYR A 107 4.82 18.66 -9.46
N ARG A 108 5.85 19.18 -8.77
CA ARG A 108 5.66 20.36 -7.91
C ARG A 108 5.62 21.62 -8.75
N VAL A 109 4.76 22.55 -8.35
CA VAL A 109 4.79 23.93 -8.84
C VAL A 109 5.87 24.66 -8.05
N PRO A 110 6.97 25.12 -8.69
CA PRO A 110 8.04 25.83 -7.97
C PRO A 110 7.53 27.20 -7.51
N ASN A 111 7.91 27.60 -6.30
CA ASN A 111 7.64 28.96 -5.80
C ASN A 111 8.63 29.96 -6.41
N GLN A 112 9.86 29.50 -6.68
CA GLN A 112 10.91 30.28 -7.32
C GLN A 112 11.38 29.57 -8.59
N PRO A 113 10.82 29.91 -9.77
CA PRO A 113 11.26 29.31 -11.02
C PRO A 113 12.70 29.74 -11.34
N SER A 114 13.57 28.77 -11.61
CA SER A 114 14.94 29.04 -12.05
C SER A 114 14.97 29.55 -13.49
N ILE A 115 15.98 30.35 -13.82
CA ILE A 115 16.20 30.92 -15.16
C ILE A 115 16.48 29.84 -16.22
N ASP A 116 17.00 28.69 -15.81
CA ASP A 116 17.37 27.55 -16.65
C ASP A 116 16.23 26.52 -16.83
N GLY A 117 15.02 26.84 -16.34
CA GLY A 117 13.86 25.97 -16.41
C GLY A 117 13.86 24.82 -15.40
N ASN A 118 14.83 24.76 -14.48
CA ASN A 118 14.79 23.84 -13.36
C ASN A 118 13.70 24.25 -12.34
N SER A 119 12.96 23.27 -11.83
CA SER A 119 11.94 23.48 -10.81
C SER A 119 12.33 22.96 -9.42
N VAL A 120 13.59 22.53 -9.23
CA VAL A 120 14.11 22.10 -7.93
C VAL A 120 14.55 23.32 -7.13
N GLU A 121 14.03 23.42 -5.92
CA GLU A 121 14.45 24.41 -4.92
C GLU A 121 15.29 23.69 -3.86
N GLU A 122 16.62 23.74 -3.97
CA GLU A 122 17.56 22.95 -3.16
C GLU A 122 17.29 23.04 -1.65
N GLN A 123 17.11 24.25 -1.13
CA GLN A 123 16.85 24.50 0.29
C GLN A 123 15.50 23.89 0.75
N VAL A 124 14.49 23.92 -0.12
CA VAL A 124 13.18 23.32 0.16
C VAL A 124 13.26 21.80 0.12
N GLU A 125 13.96 21.23 -0.86
CA GLU A 125 14.16 19.79 -0.97
C GLU A 125 14.97 19.25 0.24
N HIS A 126 15.98 19.97 0.70
CA HIS A 126 16.69 19.65 1.94
C HIS A 126 15.77 19.66 3.16
N ALA A 127 14.96 20.70 3.32
CA ALA A 127 14.01 20.79 4.43
C ALA A 127 12.99 19.64 4.42
N GLU A 128 12.42 19.33 3.25
CA GLU A 128 11.49 18.21 3.09
C GLU A 128 12.17 16.84 3.30
N PHE A 129 13.43 16.68 2.91
CA PHE A 129 14.21 15.47 3.17
C PHE A 129 14.44 15.26 4.67
N MET A 130 14.85 16.31 5.40
CA MET A 130 15.02 16.25 6.85
C MET A 130 13.70 15.94 7.57
N LYS A 131 12.61 16.57 7.14
CA LYS A 131 11.27 16.31 7.66
C LYS A 131 10.85 14.85 7.44
N ASN A 132 11.03 14.32 6.22
CA ASN A 132 10.72 12.92 5.93
C ASN A 132 11.55 11.96 6.77
N ASN A 133 12.83 12.25 7.01
CA ASN A 133 13.69 11.46 7.89
C ASN A 133 13.18 11.45 9.33
N LEU A 134 12.80 12.61 9.89
CA LEU A 134 12.23 12.69 11.24
C LEU A 134 10.96 11.85 11.35
N GLU A 135 10.06 11.96 10.37
CA GLU A 135 8.83 11.18 10.37
C GLU A 135 9.06 9.67 10.18
N PHE A 136 10.09 9.28 9.42
CA PHE A 136 10.51 7.89 9.26
C PHE A 136 10.96 7.31 10.60
N GLN A 137 11.84 8.02 11.32
CA GLN A 137 12.33 7.60 12.63
C GLN A 137 11.19 7.48 13.66
N ALA A 138 10.25 8.43 13.64
CA ALA A 138 9.05 8.36 14.49
C ALA A 138 8.22 7.11 14.16
N SER A 139 7.96 6.86 12.88
CA SER A 139 7.20 5.69 12.41
C SER A 139 7.85 4.37 12.82
N PHE A 140 9.18 4.29 12.68
CA PHE A 140 9.96 3.13 13.10
C PHE A 140 9.88 2.91 14.61
N THR A 141 9.95 3.98 15.41
CA THR A 141 9.82 3.91 16.87
C THR A 141 8.45 3.36 17.30
N PHE A 142 7.37 3.83 16.67
CA PHE A 142 6.03 3.31 16.92
C PHE A 142 5.91 1.83 16.52
N LEU A 143 6.42 1.47 15.34
CA LEU A 143 6.42 0.09 14.85
C LEU A 143 7.17 -0.85 15.81
N ASN A 144 8.36 -0.46 16.26
CA ASN A 144 9.15 -1.21 17.23
C ASN A 144 8.40 -1.38 18.57
N SER A 145 7.73 -0.32 19.04
CA SER A 145 6.94 -0.38 20.27
C SER A 145 5.77 -1.36 20.16
N LYS A 146 5.10 -1.42 19.00
CA LYS A 146 4.05 -2.41 18.71
C LYS A 146 4.59 -3.84 18.72
N PHE A 147 5.73 -4.08 18.06
CA PHE A 147 6.38 -5.41 18.07
C PHE A 147 6.75 -5.87 19.48
N LYS A 148 7.31 -4.97 20.30
CA LYS A 148 7.60 -5.27 21.71
C LYS A 148 6.32 -5.62 22.48
N GLY A 149 5.24 -4.87 22.28
CA GLY A 149 3.94 -5.15 22.89
C GLY A 149 3.36 -6.50 22.50
N LEU A 150 3.40 -6.85 21.21
CA LEU A 150 2.96 -8.17 20.71
C LEU A 150 3.82 -9.30 21.27
N THR A 151 5.14 -9.12 21.29
CA THR A 151 6.08 -10.09 21.85
C THR A 151 5.80 -10.33 23.33
N LYS A 152 5.54 -9.25 24.08
CA LYS A 152 5.19 -9.31 25.51
C LYS A 152 3.88 -10.07 25.74
N ALA A 153 2.84 -9.76 24.96
CA ALA A 153 1.56 -10.45 25.02
C ALA A 153 1.65 -11.95 24.68
N ILE A 154 2.46 -12.31 23.67
CA ILE A 154 2.71 -13.71 23.30
C ILE A 154 3.47 -14.46 24.40
N LYS A 155 4.40 -13.79 25.08
CA LYS A 155 5.15 -14.36 26.22
C LYS A 155 4.35 -14.43 27.52
N GLY A 156 3.25 -13.69 27.63
CA GLY A 156 2.38 -13.70 28.82
C GLY A 156 2.87 -12.81 29.97
N GLU A 157 3.69 -11.80 29.67
CA GLU A 157 4.20 -10.80 30.63
C GLU A 157 3.33 -9.53 30.70
#